data_AF-A0A5D8YMX7-F1
#
_entry.id   AF-A0A5D8YMX7-F1
#
_cell.length_a   1.000
_cell.length_b   1.000
_cell.length_c   1.000
_cell.angle_alpha   90.00
_cell.angle_beta   90.00
_cell.angle_gamma   90.00
#
_symmetry.space_group_name_H-M   'P 1'
#
loop_
_entity.id
_entity.type
_entity.pdbx_description
1 polymer ?
#
loop_
_entity_poly.entity_id
_entity_poly.type
_entity_poly.pdbx_seq_one_letter_code
_entity_poly.pdbx_strand_id
1 'polypeptide(L)'
;MKAKLILRIASVIMFLHLLGHMVGATTWKTNPDATVQETIKGMTEHSFVFMGAKQTLAGHHEGYGYAGALALLFFSIILWIISNADAQTKSISSKIVLVLSTILLLWGIDELIYFFPFAAAFSLISSVLGFYSLTLLKKLQ
;
A
#
# COMPACT_ATOMS: atom_id res chain seq x y z
N MET A 1 26.12 8.44 -2.08
CA MET A 1 24.63 8.44 -2.21
C MET A 1 24.09 7.61 -1.05
N LYS A 2 23.39 8.22 -0.09
CA LYS A 2 23.33 7.64 1.28
C LYS A 2 21.99 6.99 1.61
N ALA A 3 20.95 7.67 2.08
CA ALA A 3 19.66 7.02 2.38
C ALA A 3 18.49 7.64 1.61
N LYS A 4 18.59 8.95 1.35
CA LYS A 4 17.61 9.76 0.61
C LYS A 4 17.17 9.13 -0.72
N LEU A 5 18.11 8.73 -1.58
CA LEU A 5 17.76 8.16 -2.88
C LEU A 5 17.01 6.83 -2.76
N ILE A 6 17.45 5.94 -1.85
CA ILE A 6 16.80 4.63 -1.63
C ILE A 6 15.36 4.81 -1.15
N LEU A 7 15.14 5.72 -0.20
CA LEU A 7 13.79 6.03 0.31
C LEU A 7 12.91 6.71 -0.75
N ARG A 8 13.48 7.52 -1.64
CA ARG A 8 12.74 8.09 -2.78
C ARG A 8 12.36 7.03 -3.81
N ILE A 9 13.25 6.07 -4.08
CA ILE A 9 12.92 4.94 -4.96
C ILE A 9 11.78 4.13 -4.34
N ALA A 10 11.85 3.77 -3.05
CA ALA A 10 10.77 3.08 -2.35
C ALA A 10 9.45 3.89 -2.39
N SER A 11 9.51 5.21 -2.18
CA SER A 11 8.34 6.10 -2.29
C SER A 11 7.70 6.08 -3.68
N VAL A 12 8.50 6.14 -4.75
CA VAL A 12 8.03 6.07 -6.14
C VAL A 12 7.43 4.69 -6.44
N ILE A 13 8.04 3.60 -5.95
CA ILE A 13 7.49 2.25 -6.07
C ILE A 13 6.10 2.20 -5.41
N MET A 14 5.95 2.69 -4.17
CA MET A 14 4.64 2.73 -3.52
C MET A 14 3.63 3.62 -4.25
N PHE A 15 4.07 4.69 -4.90
CA PHE A 15 3.19 5.51 -5.74
C PHE A 15 2.72 4.77 -7.01
N LEU A 16 3.61 4.03 -7.67
CA LEU A 16 3.23 3.18 -8.80
C LEU A 16 2.29 2.06 -8.37
N HIS A 17 2.51 1.51 -7.17
CA HIS A 17 1.59 0.55 -6.56
C HIS A 17 0.20 1.16 -6.39
N LEU A 18 0.10 2.37 -5.82
CA LEU A 18 -1.15 3.11 -5.72
C LEU A 18 -1.85 3.25 -7.09
N LEU A 19 -1.14 3.60 -8.15
CA LEU A 19 -1.73 3.74 -9.49
C LEU A 19 -2.31 2.41 -9.98
N GLY A 20 -1.55 1.30 -9.84
CA GLY A 20 -2.04 -0.03 -10.19
C GLY A 20 -3.24 -0.47 -9.36
N HIS A 21 -3.21 -0.20 -8.06
CA HIS A 21 -4.30 -0.47 -7.14
C HIS A 21 -5.57 0.31 -7.52
N MET A 22 -5.45 1.58 -7.90
CA MET A 22 -6.58 2.39 -8.35
C MET A 22 -7.21 1.85 -9.62
N VAL A 23 -6.41 1.33 -10.56
CA VAL A 23 -6.95 0.64 -11.74
C VAL A 23 -7.79 -0.56 -11.30
N GLY A 24 -7.26 -1.45 -10.44
CA GLY A 24 -8.02 -2.58 -9.92
C GLY A 24 -9.30 -2.17 -9.17
N ALA A 25 -9.17 -1.22 -8.25
CA ALA A 25 -10.27 -0.74 -7.41
C ALA A 25 -11.39 -0.04 -8.19
N THR A 26 -11.10 0.53 -9.37
CA THR A 26 -12.11 1.20 -10.20
C THR A 26 -12.66 0.34 -11.32
N THR A 27 -11.95 -0.74 -11.70
CA THR A 27 -12.34 -1.61 -12.83
C THR A 27 -12.85 -2.99 -12.43
N TRP A 28 -12.84 -3.34 -11.13
CA TRP A 28 -13.27 -4.67 -10.69
C TRP A 28 -14.69 -5.07 -11.11
N LYS A 29 -15.59 -4.09 -11.26
CA LYS A 29 -16.98 -4.31 -11.73
C LYS A 29 -17.06 -4.61 -13.23
N THR A 30 -16.05 -4.27 -14.02
CA THR A 30 -16.03 -4.48 -15.48
C THR A 30 -15.23 -5.72 -15.87
N ASN A 31 -15.51 -6.84 -15.22
CA ASN A 31 -14.87 -8.12 -15.54
C ASN A 31 -15.51 -8.78 -16.78
N PRO A 32 -14.74 -9.25 -17.78
CA PRO A 32 -15.31 -9.90 -18.97
C PRO A 32 -15.90 -11.29 -18.71
N ASP A 33 -15.59 -11.94 -17.57
CA ASP A 33 -16.10 -13.26 -17.22
C ASP A 33 -17.55 -13.18 -16.71
N ALA A 34 -18.46 -13.88 -17.37
CA ALA A 34 -19.89 -13.90 -17.04
C ALA A 34 -20.19 -14.44 -15.62
N THR A 35 -19.40 -15.40 -15.14
CA THR A 35 -19.54 -15.98 -13.79
C THR A 35 -19.16 -14.95 -12.72
N VAL A 36 -18.09 -14.19 -12.99
CA VAL A 36 -17.67 -13.11 -12.09
C VAL A 36 -18.71 -11.98 -12.11
N GLN A 37 -19.29 -11.67 -13.27
CA GLN A 37 -20.37 -10.68 -13.38
C GLN A 37 -21.61 -11.06 -12.57
N GLU A 38 -22.00 -12.32 -12.55
CA GLU A 38 -23.10 -12.79 -11.70
C GLU A 38 -22.80 -12.57 -10.21
N THR A 39 -21.56 -12.83 -9.78
CA THR A 39 -21.12 -12.57 -8.41
C THR A 39 -21.15 -11.08 -8.08
N ILE A 40 -20.60 -10.22 -8.97
CA ILE A 40 -20.62 -8.77 -8.82
C ILE A 40 -22.05 -8.25 -8.70
N LYS A 41 -22.97 -8.78 -9.50
CA LYS A 41 -24.40 -8.45 -9.45
C LYS A 41 -24.97 -8.76 -8.07
N GLY A 42 -24.75 -9.97 -7.55
CA GLY A 42 -25.19 -10.35 -6.19
C GLY A 42 -24.60 -9.45 -5.10
N MET A 43 -23.32 -9.10 -5.19
CA MET A 43 -22.67 -8.18 -4.25
C MET A 43 -23.27 -6.76 -4.28
N THR A 44 -23.83 -6.34 -5.42
CA THR A 44 -24.31 -4.98 -5.67
C THR A 44 -25.80 -4.83 -5.36
N GLU A 45 -26.62 -5.80 -5.73
CA GLU A 45 -28.09 -5.71 -5.62
C GLU A 45 -28.60 -5.96 -4.20
N HIS A 46 -27.86 -6.72 -3.39
CA HIS A 46 -28.28 -7.07 -2.04
C HIS A 46 -27.69 -6.13 -1.00
N SER A 47 -28.56 -5.39 -0.33
CA SER A 47 -28.20 -4.53 0.80
C SER A 47 -28.53 -5.18 2.14
N PHE A 48 -27.72 -4.90 3.15
CA PHE A 48 -27.92 -5.29 4.53
C PHE A 48 -27.64 -4.10 5.46
N VAL A 49 -28.12 -4.18 6.71
CA VAL A 49 -27.80 -3.17 7.73
C VAL A 49 -26.51 -3.60 8.43
N PHE A 50 -25.47 -2.79 8.29
CA PHE A 50 -24.18 -2.98 8.95
C PHE A 50 -23.90 -1.80 9.87
N MET A 51 -23.75 -2.06 11.17
CA MET A 51 -23.53 -1.03 12.19
C MET A 51 -24.50 0.17 12.09
N GLY A 52 -25.77 -0.09 11.78
CA GLY A 52 -26.81 0.94 11.65
C GLY A 52 -26.88 1.65 10.30
N ALA A 53 -25.97 1.36 9.35
CA ALA A 53 -26.01 1.90 7.99
C ALA A 53 -26.46 0.84 6.98
N LYS A 54 -27.31 1.23 6.02
CA LYS A 54 -27.66 0.37 4.88
C LYS A 54 -26.46 0.33 3.91
N GLN A 55 -25.92 -0.85 3.67
CA GLN A 55 -24.74 -1.07 2.83
C GLN A 55 -24.91 -2.31 1.95
N THR A 56 -24.06 -2.44 0.93
CA THR A 56 -23.95 -3.66 0.11
C THR A 56 -22.55 -4.27 0.28
N LEU A 57 -22.36 -5.52 -0.15
CA LEU A 57 -21.03 -6.12 -0.15
C LEU A 57 -20.11 -5.40 -1.15
N ALA A 58 -20.66 -4.98 -2.29
CA ALA A 58 -19.95 -4.15 -3.27
C ALA A 58 -19.51 -2.81 -2.65
N GLY A 59 -20.38 -2.15 -1.87
CA GLY A 59 -20.03 -0.90 -1.19
C GLY A 59 -18.90 -1.06 -0.17
N HIS A 60 -18.89 -2.16 0.59
CA HIS A 60 -17.76 -2.48 1.47
C HIS A 60 -16.47 -2.77 0.70
N HIS A 61 -16.55 -3.57 -0.36
CA HIS A 61 -15.40 -3.89 -1.21
C HIS A 61 -14.79 -2.62 -1.83
N GLU A 62 -15.61 -1.70 -2.34
CA GLU A 62 -15.16 -0.39 -2.85
C GLU A 62 -14.55 0.47 -1.74
N GLY A 63 -15.18 0.50 -0.57
CA GLY A 63 -14.66 1.20 0.60
C GLY A 63 -13.27 0.72 1.01
N TYR A 64 -13.06 -0.60 1.05
CA TYR A 64 -11.73 -1.19 1.28
C TYR A 64 -10.74 -0.86 0.16
N GLY A 65 -11.20 -0.85 -1.09
CA GLY A 65 -10.40 -0.40 -2.23
C GLY A 65 -9.88 1.04 -2.05
N TYR A 66 -10.75 1.98 -1.68
CA TYR A 66 -10.35 3.37 -1.43
C TYR A 66 -9.49 3.52 -0.17
N ALA A 67 -9.79 2.80 0.90
CA ALA A 67 -8.97 2.80 2.11
C ALA A 67 -7.54 2.30 1.82
N GLY A 68 -7.41 1.22 1.04
CA GLY A 68 -6.13 0.71 0.55
C GLY A 68 -5.38 1.75 -0.29
N ALA A 69 -6.06 2.44 -1.19
CA ALA A 69 -5.45 3.52 -1.99
C ALA A 69 -4.90 4.64 -1.09
N LEU A 70 -5.67 5.08 -0.09
CA LEU A 70 -5.20 6.10 0.87
C LEU A 70 -4.00 5.61 1.68
N ALA A 71 -3.97 4.34 2.09
CA ALA A 71 -2.84 3.75 2.79
C ALA A 71 -1.56 3.71 1.91
N LEU A 72 -1.67 3.29 0.65
CA LEU A 72 -0.56 3.28 -0.30
C LEU A 72 -0.02 4.70 -0.57
N LEU A 73 -0.93 5.67 -0.72
CA LEU A 73 -0.56 7.08 -0.84
C LEU A 73 0.18 7.58 0.41
N PHE A 74 -0.34 7.24 1.60
CA PHE A 74 0.31 7.56 2.86
C PHE A 74 1.73 6.99 2.94
N PHE A 75 1.93 5.72 2.61
CA PHE A 75 3.26 5.12 2.59
C PHE A 75 4.21 5.84 1.63
N SER A 76 3.74 6.15 0.41
CA SER A 76 4.53 6.89 -0.58
C SER A 76 4.96 8.26 -0.05
N ILE A 77 4.02 9.03 0.53
CA ILE A 77 4.28 10.37 1.07
C ILE A 77 5.26 10.30 2.24
N ILE A 78 5.04 9.41 3.21
CA ILE A 78 5.93 9.34 4.39
C ILE A 78 7.33 8.92 3.99
N LEU A 79 7.49 7.92 3.10
CA LEU A 79 8.80 7.53 2.55
C LEU A 79 9.50 8.72 1.85
N TRP A 80 8.76 9.56 1.14
CA TRP A 80 9.30 10.76 0.52
C TRP A 80 9.76 11.80 1.55
N ILE A 81 8.92 12.07 2.56
CA ILE A 81 9.22 13.05 3.61
C ILE A 81 10.47 12.63 4.39
N ILE A 82 10.51 11.40 4.91
CA ILE A 82 11.62 10.89 5.72
C ILE A 82 12.92 10.73 4.90
N SER A 83 12.83 10.70 3.56
CA SER A 83 14.01 10.74 2.70
C SER A 83 14.88 11.99 2.90
N ASN A 84 14.30 13.07 3.44
CA ASN A 84 15.01 14.33 3.74
C ASN A 84 15.56 14.40 5.17
N ALA A 85 15.65 13.27 5.89
CA ALA A 85 16.22 13.24 7.23
C ALA A 85 17.64 13.83 7.29
N ASP A 86 17.88 14.62 8.34
CA ASP A 86 19.15 15.27 8.67
C ASP A 86 19.69 14.77 10.03
N ALA A 87 20.75 15.40 10.53
CA ALA A 87 21.37 15.00 11.80
C ALA A 87 20.42 15.11 13.01
N GLN A 88 19.52 16.09 13.02
CA GLN A 88 18.58 16.34 14.13
C GLN A 88 17.43 15.33 14.11
N THR A 89 16.95 14.97 12.92
CA THR A 89 15.80 14.08 12.71
C THR A 89 16.18 12.61 12.49
N LYS A 90 17.47 12.29 12.38
CA LYS A 90 17.99 10.93 12.10
C LYS A 90 17.38 9.83 12.98
N SER A 91 17.31 10.06 14.28
CA SER A 91 16.84 9.06 15.25
C SER A 91 15.36 8.72 15.02
N ILE A 92 14.50 9.73 14.91
CA ILE A 92 13.08 9.54 14.67
C ILE A 92 12.82 8.96 13.27
N SER A 93 13.52 9.45 12.24
CA SER A 93 13.42 8.92 10.88
C SER A 93 13.79 7.45 10.79
N SER A 94 14.84 7.02 11.51
CA SER A 94 15.24 5.60 11.54
C SER A 94 14.16 4.71 12.18
N LYS A 95 13.50 5.18 13.24
CA LYS A 95 12.39 4.45 13.87
C LYS A 95 11.18 4.35 12.95
N ILE A 96 10.84 5.45 12.27
CA ILE A 96 9.74 5.47 11.29
C ILE A 96 10.03 4.51 10.14
N VAL A 97 11.24 4.55 9.55
CA VAL A 97 11.64 3.62 8.48
C VAL A 97 11.54 2.17 8.96
N LEU A 98 12.00 1.85 10.17
CA LEU A 98 11.91 0.50 10.71
C LEU A 98 10.46 0.00 10.81
N VAL A 99 9.57 0.83 11.38
CA VAL A 99 8.15 0.49 11.52
C VAL A 99 7.49 0.35 10.15
N LEU A 100 7.69 1.31 9.24
CA LEU A 100 7.11 1.26 7.90
C LEU A 100 7.61 0.07 7.09
N SER A 101 8.90 -0.25 7.15
CA SER A 101 9.45 -1.40 6.43
C SER A 101 8.86 -2.72 6.95
N THR A 102 8.62 -2.81 8.26
CA THR A 102 7.97 -3.97 8.88
C THR A 102 6.51 -4.08 8.46
N ILE A 103 5.77 -2.97 8.46
CA ILE A 103 4.38 -2.93 7.99
C ILE A 103 4.32 -3.32 6.51
N LEU A 104 5.19 -2.77 5.66
CA LEU A 104 5.24 -3.11 4.23
C LEU A 104 5.63 -4.57 3.97
N LEU A 105 6.43 -5.19 4.84
CA LEU A 105 6.71 -6.62 4.79
C LEU A 105 5.45 -7.43 5.06
N LEU A 106 4.74 -7.13 6.15
CA LEU A 106 3.50 -7.82 6.52
C LEU A 106 2.40 -7.59 5.48
N TRP A 107 2.30 -6.37 4.96
CA TRP A 107 1.39 -5.99 3.88
C TRP A 107 1.71 -6.76 2.59
N GLY A 108 2.98 -6.87 2.21
CA GLY A 108 3.38 -7.66 1.05
C GLY A 108 3.08 -9.15 1.22
N ILE A 109 3.16 -9.70 2.43
CA ILE A 109 2.77 -11.09 2.72
C ILE A 109 1.24 -11.26 2.57
N ASP A 110 0.45 -10.33 3.09
CA ASP A 110 -1.00 -10.31 2.92
C ASP A 110 -1.39 -10.30 1.43
N GLU A 111 -0.72 -9.45 0.65
CA GLU A 111 -0.92 -9.36 -0.81
C GLU A 111 -0.56 -10.64 -1.57
N LEU A 112 0.46 -11.40 -1.10
CA LEU A 112 0.78 -12.70 -1.69
C LEU A 112 -0.32 -13.74 -1.45
N ILE A 113 -1.00 -13.67 -0.30
CA ILE A 113 -1.99 -14.67 0.11
C ILE A 113 -3.36 -14.38 -0.50
N TYR A 114 -3.83 -13.13 -0.44
CA TYR A 114 -5.21 -12.79 -0.77
C TYR A 114 -5.39 -12.04 -2.09
N PHE A 115 -4.32 -11.47 -2.64
CA PHE A 115 -4.39 -10.65 -3.85
C PHE A 115 -3.63 -11.31 -5.00
N PHE A 116 -2.48 -10.76 -5.39
CA PHE A 116 -1.69 -11.30 -6.49
C PHE A 116 -0.21 -10.91 -6.37
N PRO A 117 0.71 -11.72 -6.94
CA PRO A 117 2.15 -11.55 -6.73
C PRO A 117 2.71 -10.19 -7.15
N PHE A 118 2.09 -9.55 -8.15
CA PHE A 118 2.58 -8.27 -8.64
C PHE A 118 2.39 -7.16 -7.60
N ALA A 119 1.23 -7.04 -6.94
CA ALA A 119 1.02 -6.08 -5.85
C ALA A 119 2.03 -6.29 -4.71
N ALA A 120 2.15 -7.54 -4.26
CA ALA A 120 3.10 -7.94 -3.22
C ALA A 120 4.55 -7.55 -3.54
N ALA A 121 4.98 -7.67 -4.80
CA ALA A 121 6.33 -7.31 -5.20
C ALA A 121 6.65 -5.84 -4.91
N PHE A 122 5.72 -4.90 -5.13
CA PHE A 122 5.94 -3.48 -4.82
C PHE A 122 6.14 -3.24 -3.33
N SER A 123 5.29 -3.85 -2.49
CA SER A 123 5.35 -3.74 -1.03
C SER A 123 6.63 -4.37 -0.47
N LEU A 124 6.98 -5.57 -0.92
CA LEU A 124 8.18 -6.31 -0.48
C LEU A 124 9.47 -5.63 -0.93
N ILE A 125 9.56 -5.15 -2.18
CA ILE A 125 10.73 -4.40 -2.64
C ILE A 125 10.88 -3.11 -1.83
N SER A 126 9.79 -2.38 -1.59
CA SER A 126 9.82 -1.15 -0.79
C SER A 126 10.24 -1.42 0.66
N SER A 127 9.80 -2.54 1.23
CA SER A 127 10.23 -3.02 2.56
C SER A 127 11.74 -3.30 2.60
N VAL A 128 12.27 -4.07 1.63
CA VAL A 128 13.70 -4.39 1.54
C VAL A 128 14.53 -3.12 1.38
N LEU A 129 14.10 -2.18 0.52
CA LEU A 129 14.77 -0.88 0.35
C LEU A 129 14.75 -0.05 1.64
N GLY A 130 13.64 -0.06 2.38
CA GLY A 130 13.52 0.60 3.67
C GLY A 130 14.49 0.02 4.70
N PHE A 131 14.53 -1.30 4.88
CA PHE A 131 15.51 -1.96 5.74
C PHE A 131 16.95 -1.67 5.32
N TYR A 132 17.25 -1.70 4.02
CA TYR A 132 18.57 -1.37 3.50
C TYR A 132 18.95 0.09 3.83
N SER A 133 18.00 1.03 3.71
CA SER A 133 18.25 2.44 4.03
C SER A 133 18.62 2.69 5.49
N LEU A 134 18.18 1.85 6.44
CA LEU A 134 18.58 1.94 7.85
C LEU A 134 20.09 1.75 8.03
N THR A 135 20.71 0.88 7.24
CA THR A 135 22.17 0.65 7.27
C THR A 135 22.95 1.89 6.79
N LEU A 136 22.31 2.70 5.93
CA LEU A 136 22.90 3.89 5.33
C LEU A 136 22.65 5.14 6.17
N LEU A 137 21.51 5.21 6.86
CA LEU A 137 21.21 6.26 7.85
C LEU A 137 22.20 6.19 9.01
N LYS A 138 22.57 4.99 9.49
CA LYS A 138 23.58 4.81 10.55
C LYS A 138 24.91 5.50 10.22
N LYS A 139 25.30 5.54 8.94
CA LYS A 139 26.57 6.11 8.42
C LYS A 139 26.56 7.63 8.18
N LEU A 140 25.47 8.33 8.51
CA LEU A 140 25.46 9.80 8.61
C LEU A 140 26.16 10.18 9.92
N GLN A 141 27.48 10.32 9.88
CA GLN A 141 28.28 11.05 10.87
C GLN A 141 28.52 12.46 10.33
#